data_AF-A0A2D6AHI1-F1
#
_entry.id   AF-A0A2D6AHI1-F1
#
_cell.length_a   1.000
_cell.length_b   1.000
_cell.length_c   1.000
_cell.angle_alpha   90.00
_cell.angle_beta   90.00
_cell.angle_gamma   90.00
#
_symmetry.space_group_name_H-M   'P 1'
#
loop_
_entity.id
_entity.type
_entity.pdbx_description
1 polymer ?
#
loop_
_entity_poly.entity_id
_entity_poly.type
_entity_poly.pdbx_seq_one_letter_code
_entity_poly.pdbx_strand_id
1 'polypeptide(L)'
;MYVFNISIRVLDNYILRVGILQSMDDFDVEEWAEMQTKYVTHIISEIPKIKAALNSKDYEGLRIFGHNIKGSGGMYGFDDVTDVGFKMESLAKAEDFNSLEAVVGELETIINAKNCK
;
A
#
# COMPACT_ATOMS: atom_id res chain seq x y z
N MET A 1 -7.63 21.24 53.31
CA MET A 1 -6.54 20.47 52.66
C MET A 1 -7.17 19.18 52.16
N TYR A 2 -7.49 19.12 50.87
CA TYR A 2 -8.25 18.00 50.28
C TYR A 2 -7.39 16.74 50.25
N VAL A 3 -7.84 15.69 50.93
CA VAL A 3 -7.23 14.36 50.89
C VAL A 3 -8.02 13.57 49.84
N PHE A 4 -7.50 13.50 48.60
CA PHE A 4 -8.09 12.65 47.56
C PHE A 4 -7.59 11.21 47.73
N ASN A 5 -8.50 10.35 48.16
CA ASN A 5 -8.34 8.92 48.29
C ASN A 5 -8.53 8.31 46.89
N ILE A 6 -7.45 8.10 46.13
CA ILE A 6 -7.53 7.46 44.81
C ILE A 6 -7.68 5.96 45.01
N SER A 7 -8.90 5.50 44.77
CA SER A 7 -9.32 4.11 44.68
C SER A 7 -8.34 3.29 43.82
N ILE A 8 -7.79 2.23 44.40
CA ILE A 8 -6.92 1.22 43.77
C ILE A 8 -7.74 0.40 42.76
N ARG A 9 -7.99 0.98 41.58
CA ARG A 9 -8.59 0.28 40.42
C ARG A 9 -8.01 0.69 39.06
N VAL A 10 -6.91 1.44 39.04
CA VAL A 10 -6.26 1.95 37.81
C VAL A 10 -4.84 1.40 37.62
N LEU A 11 -4.48 0.29 38.30
CA LEU A 11 -3.13 -0.28 38.22
C LEU A 11 -3.03 -1.63 37.49
N ASP A 12 -4.10 -2.14 36.89
CA ASP A 12 -4.06 -3.43 36.19
C ASP A 12 -3.81 -3.34 34.67
N ASN A 13 -3.53 -2.15 34.11
CA ASN A 13 -3.28 -2.01 32.67
C ASN A 13 -2.02 -1.22 32.29
N TYR A 14 -1.21 -0.77 33.24
CA TYR A 14 0.04 -0.08 32.94
C TYR A 14 1.27 -0.99 32.91
N ILE A 15 1.22 -2.16 33.55
CA ILE A 15 2.37 -3.07 33.65
C ILE A 15 2.48 -3.99 32.43
N LEU A 16 1.37 -4.34 31.77
CA LEU A 16 1.41 -5.13 30.53
C LEU A 16 1.81 -4.33 29.29
N ARG A 17 1.69 -2.99 29.31
CA ARG A 17 2.03 -2.15 28.16
C ARG A 17 3.54 -1.87 28.03
N VAL A 18 4.28 -1.87 29.13
CA VAL A 18 5.74 -1.62 29.10
C VAL A 18 6.56 -2.83 28.61
N GLY A 19 5.99 -4.04 28.59
CA GLY A 19 6.69 -5.24 28.12
C GLY A 19 6.70 -5.48 26.61
N ILE A 20 5.78 -4.86 25.85
CA ILE A 20 5.69 -5.01 24.39
C ILE A 20 6.32 -3.81 23.66
N LEU A 21 6.57 -2.72 24.38
CA LEU A 21 7.14 -1.47 23.84
C LEU A 21 8.67 -1.47 23.72
N GLN A 22 9.36 -2.57 24.09
CA GLN A 22 10.82 -2.69 23.98
C GLN A 22 11.31 -3.52 22.78
N SER A 23 10.43 -3.89 21.84
CA SER A 23 10.81 -4.57 20.59
C SER A 23 10.42 -3.83 19.32
N MET A 24 9.94 -2.59 19.44
CA MET A 24 9.59 -1.70 18.31
C MET A 24 10.60 -0.56 18.09
N ASP A 25 11.70 -0.55 18.85
CA ASP A 25 12.74 0.50 18.82
C ASP A 25 13.89 0.18 17.84
N ASP A 26 13.73 -0.86 17.02
CA ASP A 26 14.76 -1.35 16.06
C ASP A 26 14.29 -1.29 14.60
N PHE A 27 13.11 -0.71 14.35
CA PHE A 27 12.62 -0.40 13.02
C PHE A 27 12.64 1.11 12.85
N ASP A 28 13.64 1.60 12.12
CA ASP A 28 13.74 3.01 11.82
C ASP A 28 12.52 3.43 10.99
N VAL A 29 11.64 4.20 11.63
CA VAL A 29 10.41 4.72 11.02
C VAL A 29 10.71 5.56 9.78
N GLU A 30 11.89 6.19 9.73
CA GLU A 30 12.35 6.98 8.59
C GLU A 30 12.79 6.06 7.44
N GLU A 31 13.54 4.99 7.71
CA GLU A 31 13.92 3.99 6.70
C GLU A 31 12.69 3.32 6.06
N TRP A 32 11.69 2.98 6.86
CA TRP A 32 10.43 2.44 6.35
C TRP A 32 9.69 3.41 5.43
N ALA A 33 9.58 4.67 5.83
CA ALA A 33 8.94 5.72 5.03
C ALA A 33 9.68 5.94 3.71
N GLU A 34 11.02 5.85 3.71
CA GLU A 34 11.81 5.88 2.49
C GLU A 34 11.50 4.70 1.55
N MET A 35 11.37 3.49 2.09
CA MET A 35 11.03 2.29 1.31
C MET A 35 9.64 2.40 0.68
N GLN A 36 8.66 2.89 1.43
CA GLN A 36 7.33 3.19 0.89
C GLN A 36 7.38 4.24 -0.22
N THR A 37 8.18 5.30 -0.04
CA THR A 37 8.35 6.38 -1.03
C THR A 37 9.00 5.86 -2.32
N LYS A 38 10.03 5.01 -2.20
CA LYS A 38 10.68 4.35 -3.34
C LYS A 38 9.70 3.50 -4.13
N TYR A 39 8.85 2.74 -3.44
CA TYR A 39 7.82 1.93 -4.09
C TYR A 39 6.79 2.79 -4.85
N VAL A 40 6.27 3.85 -4.23
CA VAL A 40 5.33 4.78 -4.86
C VAL A 40 5.94 5.43 -6.09
N THR A 41 7.18 5.91 -5.98
CA THR A 41 7.92 6.53 -7.09
C THR A 41 8.15 5.54 -8.22
N HIS A 42 8.46 4.28 -7.90
CA HIS A 42 8.62 3.22 -8.89
C HIS A 42 7.33 2.99 -9.68
N ILE A 43 6.18 2.83 -9.02
CA ILE A 43 4.90 2.64 -9.72
C ILE A 43 4.57 3.86 -10.59
N ILE A 44 4.77 5.08 -10.09
CA ILE A 44 4.57 6.31 -10.88
C ILE A 44 5.41 6.30 -12.16
N SER A 45 6.66 5.84 -12.07
CA SER A 45 7.55 5.74 -13.23
C SER A 45 7.11 4.69 -14.26
N GLU A 46 6.33 3.69 -13.85
CA GLU A 46 5.78 2.65 -14.73
C GLU A 46 4.46 3.05 -15.40
N ILE A 47 3.71 4.03 -14.87
CA ILE A 47 2.43 4.50 -15.44
C ILE A 47 2.49 4.76 -16.95
N PRO A 48 3.50 5.47 -17.50
CA PRO A 48 3.58 5.68 -18.95
C PRO A 48 3.70 4.38 -19.76
N LYS A 49 4.43 3.37 -19.24
CA LYS A 49 4.60 2.07 -19.89
C LYS A 49 3.29 1.28 -19.87
N ILE A 50 2.56 1.32 -18.75
CA ILE A 50 1.26 0.64 -18.60
C ILE A 50 0.23 1.25 -19.55
N LYS A 51 0.20 2.58 -19.67
CA LYS A 51 -0.66 3.28 -20.65
C LYS A 51 -0.29 2.92 -22.09
N ALA A 52 0.99 2.80 -22.40
CA ALA A 52 1.43 2.35 -23.71
C ALA A 52 1.00 0.91 -23.99
N ALA A 53 1.17 0.00 -23.03
CA ALA A 53 0.73 -1.40 -23.09
C ALA A 53 -0.79 -1.50 -23.29
N LEU A 54 -1.57 -0.67 -22.59
CA LEU A 54 -3.02 -0.57 -22.79
C LEU A 54 -3.36 -0.18 -24.23
N ASN A 55 -2.76 0.90 -24.75
CA ASN A 55 -3.00 1.38 -26.12
C ASN A 55 -2.60 0.36 -27.19
N SER A 56 -1.55 -0.42 -26.96
CA SER A 56 -1.11 -1.49 -27.87
C SER A 56 -1.85 -2.82 -27.66
N LYS A 57 -2.79 -2.89 -26.71
CA LYS A 57 -3.47 -4.14 -26.29
C LYS A 57 -2.49 -5.25 -25.88
N ASP A 58 -1.39 -4.87 -25.23
CA ASP A 58 -0.45 -5.81 -24.64
C ASP A 58 -1.01 -6.34 -23.31
N TYR A 59 -1.98 -7.25 -23.42
CA TYR A 59 -2.64 -7.85 -22.27
C TYR A 59 -1.68 -8.68 -21.41
N GLU A 60 -0.67 -9.31 -22.01
CA GLU A 60 0.31 -10.09 -21.25
C GLU A 60 1.21 -9.17 -20.41
N GLY A 61 1.67 -8.05 -20.97
CA GLY A 61 2.39 -7.03 -20.22
C GLY A 61 1.57 -6.46 -19.06
N LEU A 62 0.30 -6.13 -19.30
CA LEU A 62 -0.63 -5.67 -18.25
C LEU A 62 -0.88 -6.74 -17.18
N ARG A 63 -1.01 -8.01 -17.57
CA ARG A 63 -1.21 -9.14 -16.66
C ARG A 63 0.00 -9.32 -15.73
N ILE A 64 1.22 -9.30 -16.29
CA ILE A 64 2.46 -9.42 -15.53
C ILE A 64 2.60 -8.25 -14.56
N PHE A 65 2.34 -7.03 -15.03
CA PHE A 65 2.41 -5.85 -14.17
C PHE A 65 1.39 -5.94 -13.02
N GLY A 66 0.12 -6.24 -13.32
CA GLY A 66 -0.93 -6.44 -12.31
C GLY A 66 -0.56 -7.51 -11.28
N HIS A 67 0.00 -8.63 -11.74
CA HIS A 67 0.50 -9.70 -10.85
C HIS A 67 1.58 -9.21 -9.89
N ASN A 68 2.53 -8.40 -10.38
CA ASN A 68 3.64 -7.88 -9.59
C ASN A 68 3.16 -6.90 -8.52
N ILE A 69 2.30 -5.94 -8.87
CA ILE A 69 1.80 -4.96 -7.89
C ILE A 69 0.81 -5.60 -6.90
N LYS A 70 0.06 -6.62 -7.32
CA LYS A 70 -0.72 -7.46 -6.41
C LYS A 70 0.16 -8.15 -5.35
N GLY A 71 1.31 -8.69 -5.75
CA GLY A 71 2.22 -9.37 -4.83
C GLY A 71 2.99 -8.43 -3.93
N SER A 72 3.29 -7.21 -4.41
CA SER A 72 4.17 -6.27 -3.71
C SER A 72 3.44 -5.21 -2.89
N GLY A 73 2.22 -4.79 -3.25
CA GLY A 73 1.51 -3.68 -2.58
C GLY A 73 1.36 -3.90 -1.07
N GLY A 74 0.91 -5.08 -0.66
CA GLY A 74 0.76 -5.44 0.75
C GLY A 74 2.08 -5.47 1.53
N MET A 75 3.21 -5.74 0.87
CA MET A 75 4.53 -5.71 1.51
C MET A 75 4.93 -4.30 1.95
N TYR A 76 4.33 -3.26 1.35
CA TYR A 76 4.58 -1.85 1.68
C TYR A 76 3.38 -1.19 2.39
N GLY A 77 2.36 -1.97 2.78
CA GLY A 77 1.16 -1.45 3.44
C GLY A 77 0.16 -0.78 2.50
N PHE A 78 0.19 -1.10 1.21
CA PHE A 78 -0.71 -0.58 0.18
C PHE A 78 -1.68 -1.66 -0.30
N ASP A 79 -2.66 -1.98 0.54
CA ASP A 79 -3.69 -2.98 0.23
C ASP A 79 -4.55 -2.55 -0.97
N ASP A 80 -4.79 -1.25 -1.13
CA ASP A 80 -5.49 -0.69 -2.29
C ASP A 80 -4.74 -0.91 -3.61
N VAL A 81 -3.41 -0.83 -3.60
CA VAL A 81 -2.56 -1.20 -4.74
C VAL A 81 -2.63 -2.70 -5.03
N THR A 82 -2.72 -3.52 -3.98
CA THR A 82 -2.87 -4.98 -4.11
C THR A 82 -4.19 -5.33 -4.80
N ASP A 83 -5.29 -4.70 -4.39
CA ASP A 83 -6.62 -4.91 -4.96
C ASP A 83 -6.68 -4.46 -6.42
N VAL A 84 -6.11 -3.31 -6.75
CA VAL A 84 -5.98 -2.82 -8.13
C VAL A 84 -5.14 -3.78 -8.97
N GLY A 85 -4.05 -4.30 -8.43
CA GLY A 85 -3.22 -5.32 -9.08
C GLY A 85 -4.00 -6.59 -9.42
N PHE A 86 -4.81 -7.08 -8.48
CA PHE A 86 -5.68 -8.22 -8.70
C PHE A 86 -6.72 -7.97 -9.81
N LYS A 87 -7.40 -6.81 -9.78
CA LYS A 87 -8.35 -6.41 -10.82
C LYS A 87 -7.66 -6.36 -12.18
N MET A 88 -6.50 -5.71 -12.27
CA MET A 88 -5.74 -5.56 -13.51
C MET A 88 -5.30 -6.91 -14.08
N GLU A 89 -4.76 -7.80 -13.24
CA GLU A 89 -4.36 -9.15 -13.67
C GLU A 89 -5.56 -9.95 -14.22
N SER A 90 -6.71 -9.86 -13.55
CA SER A 90 -7.92 -10.60 -13.93
C SER A 90 -8.54 -10.06 -15.21
N LEU A 91 -8.62 -8.75 -15.37
CA LEU A 91 -9.17 -8.10 -16.56
C LEU A 91 -8.26 -8.26 -17.78
N ALA A 92 -6.94 -8.25 -17.58
CA ALA A 92 -5.98 -8.53 -18.63
C ALA A 92 -6.11 -9.97 -19.15
N LYS A 93 -6.34 -10.95 -18.27
CA LYS A 93 -6.65 -12.35 -18.67
C LYS A 93 -7.96 -12.47 -19.45
N ALA A 94 -8.92 -11.58 -19.20
CA ALA A 94 -10.20 -11.53 -19.90
C ALA A 94 -10.17 -10.64 -21.16
N GLU A 95 -9.05 -9.98 -21.44
CA GLU A 95 -8.87 -9.02 -22.55
C GLU A 95 -9.92 -7.87 -22.54
N ASP A 96 -10.44 -7.52 -21.36
CA ASP A 96 -11.46 -6.48 -21.20
C ASP A 96 -10.83 -5.09 -21.20
N PHE A 97 -10.70 -4.53 -22.41
CA PHE A 97 -10.07 -3.22 -22.63
C PHE A 97 -10.74 -2.08 -21.85
N ASN A 98 -12.08 -2.02 -21.85
CA ASN A 98 -12.81 -0.89 -21.24
C ASN A 98 -12.63 -0.90 -19.72
N SER A 99 -12.72 -2.08 -19.11
CA SER A 99 -12.50 -2.23 -17.68
C SER A 99 -11.02 -2.02 -17.31
N LEU A 100 -10.07 -2.45 -18.16
CA LEU A 100 -8.65 -2.18 -17.96
C LEU A 100 -8.33 -0.69 -17.99
N GLU A 101 -8.92 0.08 -18.90
CA GLU A 101 -8.74 1.52 -18.98
C GLU A 101 -9.18 2.19 -17.66
N ALA A 102 -10.34 1.81 -17.14
CA ALA A 102 -10.84 2.31 -15.86
C ALA A 102 -9.89 1.96 -14.69
N VAL A 103 -9.41 0.71 -14.62
CA VAL A 103 -8.52 0.26 -13.54
C VAL A 103 -7.12 0.89 -13.63
N VAL A 104 -6.60 1.16 -14.83
CA VAL A 104 -5.34 1.91 -14.99
C VAL A 104 -5.50 3.35 -14.49
N GLY A 105 -6.65 3.99 -14.74
CA GLY A 105 -6.96 5.30 -14.19
C GLY A 105 -7.11 5.30 -12.65
N GLU A 106 -7.73 4.26 -12.09
CA GLU A 106 -7.81 4.03 -10.64
C GLU A 106 -6.40 3.93 -10.04
N LEU A 107 -5.51 3.12 -10.63
CA LEU A 107 -4.11 2.98 -10.20
C LEU A 107 -3.38 4.32 -10.15
N GLU A 108 -3.48 5.11 -11.23
CA GLU A 108 -2.82 6.41 -11.34
C GLU A 108 -3.33 7.39 -10.27
N THR A 109 -4.63 7.35 -9.97
CA THR A 109 -5.24 8.20 -8.94
C THR A 109 -4.73 7.83 -7.55
N ILE A 110 -4.76 6.54 -7.19
CA ILE A 110 -4.34 6.10 -5.85
C ILE A 110 -2.85 6.33 -5.63
N ILE A 111 -2.01 6.11 -6.64
CA ILE A 111 -0.56 6.21 -6.47
C ILE A 111 -0.10 7.66 -6.38
N ASN A 112 -0.72 8.55 -7.16
CA ASN A 112 -0.42 9.97 -7.10
C ASN A 112 -0.90 10.59 -5.78
N ALA A 113 -2.02 10.13 -5.23
CA ALA A 113 -2.49 10.56 -3.91
C ALA A 113 -1.52 10.17 -2.77
N LYS A 114 -0.72 9.11 -2.95
CA LYS A 114 0.31 8.67 -2.00
C LYS A 114 1.64 9.41 -2.16
N ASN A 115 1.82 10.17 -3.24
CA ASN A 115 3.01 10.97 -3.47
C ASN A 115 2.91 12.32 -2.72
N CYS A 116 2.94 12.28 -1.39
CA CYS A 116 3.04 13.47 -0.56
C CYS A 116 4.51 13.73 -0.23
N LYS A 117 5.08 14.79 -0.82
CA LYS A 117 6.34 15.39 -0.36
C LYS A 117 6.15 16.15 0.93
#